data_AF-A0A2P4YBL8-F1
#
_entry.id   AF-A0A2P4YBL8-F1
#
_cell.length_a   1.000
_cell.length_b   1.000
_cell.length_c   1.000
_cell.angle_alpha   90.00
_cell.angle_beta   90.00
_cell.angle_gamma   90.00
#
_symmetry.space_group_name_H-M   'P 1'
#
loop_
_entity.id
_entity.type
_entity.pdbx_description
1 polymer ?
#
loop_
_entity_poly.entity_id
_entity_poly.type
_entity_poly.pdbx_seq_one_letter_code
_entity_poly.pdbx_strand_id
1 'polypeptide(L)'
;MGTWQDNEDGNAGECKLLSGHFAVMLQVLLGLIAISVLVVKRLREVPRRPLMVWAFDAAKQMIGATFAHVANLLIAILLYSYQEEQQSGEEAVDQCALYFVNFTLDTTFGVFLNYVLLSAVVLLALRFGWSSLKTPGDYGYPVRVRTWVLQVCSWIIVIFTCKFLIASVIVAFQKPLGSFAMWMFKPLEKHPEVELALVMIACPCLMNAMQFWIQDNFLKKDVRDESFVVAQATQSPTGSLNGDGKLPSLGTPTDDECSEPGEGDPKLTVATNANTQESGQKKQFELDLSSV
;
A
#
# COMPACT_ATOMS: atom_id res chain seq x y z
N MET A 1 7.39 27.17 -66.04
CA MET A 1 6.00 27.64 -66.06
C MET A 1 5.10 26.42 -65.89
N GLY A 2 4.33 26.19 -64.84
CA GLY A 2 4.22 26.74 -63.48
C GLY A 2 3.87 25.55 -62.57
N THR A 3 4.53 25.37 -61.43
CA THR A 3 4.04 25.79 -60.10
C THR A 3 2.58 25.38 -59.83
N TRP A 4 2.39 24.13 -59.43
CA TRP A 4 1.31 23.77 -58.51
C TRP A 4 1.94 23.62 -57.14
N GLN A 5 1.63 24.61 -56.32
CA GLN A 5 1.99 24.72 -54.94
C GLN A 5 0.70 24.49 -54.18
N ASP A 6 0.52 23.28 -53.66
CA ASP A 6 -0.45 23.01 -52.62
C ASP A 6 0.34 22.53 -51.41
N ASN A 7 0.54 23.49 -50.51
CA ASN A 7 0.85 23.25 -49.11
C ASN A 7 -0.39 22.60 -48.48
N GLU A 8 -0.33 21.31 -48.24
CA GLU A 8 -1.12 20.69 -47.18
C GLU A 8 -0.17 19.90 -46.30
N ASP A 9 0.19 20.52 -45.18
CA ASP A 9 0.80 19.91 -44.01
C ASP A 9 -0.20 18.89 -43.41
N GLY A 10 -0.36 17.76 -44.08
CA GLY A 10 -1.10 16.60 -43.60
C GLY A 10 -0.26 15.82 -42.61
N ASN A 11 -0.10 16.34 -41.39
CA ASN A 11 0.32 15.53 -40.25
C ASN A 11 -0.82 14.59 -39.85
N ALA A 12 -1.06 13.57 -40.68
CA ALA A 12 -1.89 12.43 -40.38
C ALA A 12 -1.01 11.37 -39.70
N GLY A 13 -1.22 11.14 -38.41
CA GLY A 13 -0.85 9.85 -37.80
C GLY A 13 0.02 9.87 -36.54
N GLU A 14 0.37 11.01 -35.93
CA GLU A 14 0.86 10.97 -34.55
C GLU A 14 -0.32 10.89 -33.59
N CYS A 15 -0.44 9.78 -32.85
CA CYS A 15 -1.34 9.66 -31.71
C CYS A 15 -0.89 10.66 -30.63
N LYS A 16 -1.38 11.89 -30.75
CA LYS A 16 -1.00 13.09 -29.98
C LYS A 16 -1.55 13.10 -28.55
N LEU A 17 -2.03 11.95 -28.07
CA LEU A 17 -2.94 11.88 -26.93
C LEU A 17 -2.21 11.98 -25.58
N LEU A 18 -0.89 11.76 -25.49
CA LEU A 18 -0.19 11.78 -24.19
C LEU A 18 1.34 11.99 -24.20
N SER A 19 1.97 12.43 -25.28
CA SER A 19 3.41 12.79 -25.26
C SER A 19 3.60 14.31 -25.24
N GLY A 20 4.34 14.82 -24.25
CA GLY A 20 4.72 16.23 -24.15
C GLY A 20 4.39 16.90 -22.81
N HIS A 21 4.52 18.23 -22.79
CA HIS A 21 4.37 19.07 -21.58
C HIS A 21 3.02 18.89 -20.85
N PHE A 22 1.95 18.54 -21.57
CA PHE A 22 0.63 18.31 -20.99
C PHE A 22 0.58 17.11 -20.04
N ALA A 23 1.17 15.97 -20.44
CA ALA A 23 1.24 14.78 -19.58
C ALA A 23 2.08 15.06 -18.31
N VAL A 24 3.19 15.80 -18.46
CA VAL A 24 4.01 16.25 -17.32
C VAL A 24 3.19 17.17 -16.40
N MET A 25 2.45 18.13 -16.96
CA MET A 25 1.58 19.02 -16.19
C MET A 25 0.52 18.23 -15.40
N LEU A 26 -0.15 17.25 -16.03
CA LEU A 26 -1.13 16.39 -15.34
C LEU A 26 -0.47 15.56 -14.24
N GLN A 27 0.72 15.02 -14.47
CA GLN A 27 1.43 14.24 -13.47
C GLN A 27 1.86 15.08 -12.27
N VAL A 28 2.32 16.32 -12.51
CA VAL A 28 2.61 17.28 -11.44
C VAL A 28 1.34 17.64 -10.67
N LEU A 29 0.23 17.91 -11.37
CA LEU A 29 -1.06 18.21 -10.75
C LEU A 29 -1.54 17.07 -9.84
N LEU A 30 -1.49 15.82 -10.33
CA LEU A 30 -1.85 14.64 -9.54
C LEU A 30 -0.92 14.46 -8.34
N GLY A 31 0.38 14.73 -8.49
CA GLY A 31 1.34 14.73 -7.39
C GLY A 31 1.03 15.77 -6.32
N LEU A 32 0.65 16.99 -6.72
CA LEU A 32 0.23 18.06 -5.79
C LEU A 32 -1.06 17.69 -5.06
N ILE A 33 -2.03 17.09 -5.76
CA ILE A 33 -3.27 16.60 -5.15
C ILE A 33 -2.95 15.50 -4.12
N ALA A 34 -2.11 14.53 -4.47
CA ALA A 34 -1.70 13.46 -3.57
C ALA A 34 -1.10 14.00 -2.26
N ILE A 35 -0.14 14.92 -2.35
CA ILE A 35 0.48 15.55 -1.18
C ILE A 35 -0.57 16.35 -0.38
N SER A 36 -1.43 17.11 -1.06
CA SER A 36 -2.48 17.91 -0.42
C SER A 36 -3.45 17.03 0.38
N VAL A 37 -3.85 15.88 -0.17
CA VAL A 37 -4.71 14.90 0.50
C VAL A 37 -4.04 14.39 1.79
N LEU A 38 -2.76 14.04 1.75
CA LEU A 38 -2.00 13.56 2.92
C LEU A 38 -1.85 14.65 3.99
N VAL A 39 -1.58 15.89 3.59
CA VAL A 39 -1.49 17.04 4.50
C VAL A 39 -2.83 17.33 5.17
N VAL A 40 -3.91 17.43 4.38
CA VAL A 40 -5.27 17.65 4.90
C VAL A 40 -5.66 16.54 5.87
N LYS A 41 -5.35 15.28 5.53
CA LYS A 41 -5.61 14.14 6.41
C LYS A 41 -4.87 14.26 7.74
N ARG A 42 -3.58 14.60 7.71
CA ARG A 42 -2.78 14.85 8.92
C ARG A 42 -3.37 15.97 9.78
N LEU A 43 -3.85 17.05 9.17
CA LEU A 43 -4.44 18.17 9.91
C LEU A 43 -5.74 17.80 10.63
N ARG A 44 -6.49 16.83 10.08
CA ARG A 44 -7.73 16.28 10.64
C ARG A 44 -7.54 15.12 11.61
N GLU A 45 -6.34 14.58 11.74
CA GLU A 45 -6.06 13.50 12.69
C GLU A 45 -6.03 13.99 14.13
N VAL A 46 -6.66 13.23 15.03
CA VAL A 46 -6.68 13.45 16.47
C VAL A 46 -6.39 12.11 17.17
N PRO A 47 -5.29 11.99 17.95
CA PRO A 47 -4.18 12.93 18.10
C PRO A 47 -3.31 13.04 16.83
N ARG A 48 -2.66 14.19 16.62
CA ARG A 48 -1.82 14.43 15.44
C ARG A 48 -0.53 13.62 15.52
N ARG A 49 -0.24 12.83 14.47
CA ARG A 49 1.00 12.05 14.40
C ARG A 49 2.27 12.94 14.34
N PRO A 50 3.39 12.49 14.94
CA PRO A 50 4.67 13.20 14.86
C PRO A 50 5.09 13.47 13.41
N LEU A 51 5.63 14.65 13.13
CA LEU A 51 6.00 15.06 11.77
C LEU A 51 6.99 14.12 11.10
N MET A 52 7.95 13.58 11.86
CA MET A 52 8.93 12.63 11.34
C MET A 52 8.26 11.34 10.86
N VAL A 53 7.43 10.71 11.70
CA VAL A 53 6.71 9.47 11.32
C VAL A 53 5.84 9.71 10.09
N TRP A 54 5.12 10.84 10.05
CA TRP A 54 4.35 11.23 8.88
C TRP A 54 5.20 11.35 7.62
N ALA A 55 6.36 12.02 7.71
CA ALA A 55 7.24 12.19 6.56
C ALA A 55 7.74 10.83 6.03
N PHE A 56 8.05 9.88 6.91
CA PHE A 56 8.42 8.52 6.53
C PHE A 56 7.26 7.74 5.88
N ASP A 57 6.02 7.88 6.38
CA ASP A 57 4.83 7.28 5.77
C ASP A 57 4.51 7.90 4.40
N ALA A 58 4.60 9.23 4.30
CA ALA A 58 4.40 9.96 3.05
C ALA A 58 5.48 9.59 2.02
N ALA A 59 6.75 9.51 2.43
CA ALA A 59 7.84 9.08 1.56
C ALA A 59 7.64 7.64 1.07
N LYS A 60 7.22 6.72 1.94
CA LYS A 60 6.88 5.33 1.56
C LYS A 60 5.78 5.29 0.49
N GLN A 61 4.72 6.10 0.65
CA GLN A 61 3.66 6.21 -0.35
C GLN A 61 4.15 6.82 -1.67
N MET A 62 4.96 7.87 -1.63
CA MET A 62 5.51 8.51 -2.84
C MET A 62 6.44 7.57 -3.61
N ILE A 63 7.30 6.81 -2.91
CA ILE A 63 8.16 5.79 -3.51
C ILE A 63 7.29 4.69 -4.15
N GLY A 64 6.26 4.23 -3.44
CA GLY A 64 5.30 3.25 -3.96
C GLY A 64 4.54 3.74 -5.20
N ALA A 65 4.06 4.98 -5.20
CA ALA A 65 3.36 5.59 -6.33
C ALA A 65 4.28 5.74 -7.55
N THR A 66 5.53 6.17 -7.34
CA THR A 66 6.54 6.25 -8.41
C THR A 66 6.82 4.88 -8.99
N PHE A 67 7.01 3.87 -8.15
CA PHE A 67 7.22 2.50 -8.61
C PHE A 67 6.00 1.95 -9.36
N ALA A 68 4.80 2.17 -8.85
CA ALA A 68 3.55 1.77 -9.50
C ALA A 68 3.39 2.41 -10.88
N HIS A 69 3.76 3.68 -11.02
CA HIS A 69 3.74 4.39 -12.30
C HIS A 69 4.72 3.79 -13.31
N VAL A 70 5.96 3.53 -12.90
CA VAL A 70 6.97 2.87 -13.75
C VAL A 70 6.51 1.46 -14.14
N ALA A 71 5.97 0.68 -13.20
CA ALA A 71 5.45 -0.66 -13.46
C ALA A 71 4.29 -0.63 -14.46
N ASN A 72 3.35 0.33 -14.32
CA ASN A 72 2.25 0.50 -15.28
C ASN A 72 2.76 0.82 -16.69
N LEU A 73 3.79 1.67 -16.82
CA LEU A 73 4.40 1.98 -18.11
C LEU A 73 5.04 0.74 -18.75
N LEU A 74 5.79 -0.05 -17.98
CA LEU A 74 6.40 -1.29 -18.46
C LEU A 74 5.35 -2.32 -18.89
N ILE A 75 4.28 -2.49 -18.10
CA ILE A 75 3.17 -3.38 -18.42
C ILE A 75 2.47 -2.92 -19.70
N ALA A 76 2.22 -1.61 -19.85
CA ALA A 76 1.59 -1.08 -21.06
C ALA A 76 2.42 -1.36 -22.32
N ILE A 77 3.75 -1.20 -22.26
CA ILE A 77 4.66 -1.53 -23.37
C ILE A 77 4.57 -3.02 -23.72
N LEU A 78 4.57 -3.88 -22.70
CA LEU A 78 4.48 -5.33 -22.88
C LEU A 78 3.12 -5.76 -23.46
N LEU A 79 2.02 -5.19 -22.95
CA LEU A 79 0.67 -5.47 -23.46
C LEU A 79 0.48 -4.99 -24.89
N TYR A 80 1.01 -3.82 -25.24
CA TYR A 80 0.96 -3.30 -26.61
C TYR A 80 1.62 -4.28 -27.58
N SER A 81 2.83 -4.78 -27.25
CA SER A 81 3.52 -5.77 -28.08
C SER A 81 2.77 -7.10 -28.23
N TYR A 82 1.99 -7.49 -27.22
CA TYR A 82 1.15 -8.70 -27.26
C TYR A 82 -0.13 -8.50 -28.09
N GLN A 83 -0.76 -7.32 -28.00
CA GLN A 83 -1.97 -7.01 -28.74
C GLN A 83 -1.72 -6.83 -30.24
N GLU A 84 -0.58 -6.27 -30.64
CA GLU A 84 -0.21 -6.12 -32.05
C GLU A 84 -0.23 -7.46 -32.80
N GLU A 85 0.15 -8.56 -32.13
CA GLU A 85 0.15 -9.91 -32.71
C GLU A 85 -1.28 -10.50 -32.83
N GLN A 86 -2.20 -10.10 -31.95
CA GLN A 86 -3.53 -10.70 -31.80
C GLN A 86 -4.63 -9.96 -32.57
N GLN A 87 -4.43 -8.68 -32.90
CA GLN A 87 -5.47 -7.77 -33.40
C GLN A 87 -5.54 -7.67 -34.94
N SER A 88 -5.16 -8.73 -35.66
CA SER A 88 -5.22 -8.79 -37.14
C SER A 88 -6.65 -8.95 -37.72
N GLY A 89 -7.67 -8.33 -37.11
CA GLY A 89 -9.03 -8.32 -37.68
C GLY A 89 -10.23 -7.89 -36.82
N GLU A 90 -10.07 -7.27 -35.64
CA GLU A 90 -11.20 -6.82 -34.79
C GLU A 90 -11.35 -5.28 -34.81
N GLU A 91 -12.58 -4.77 -34.65
CA GLU A 91 -12.92 -3.34 -34.64
C GLU A 91 -12.03 -2.54 -33.66
N ALA A 92 -11.71 -1.29 -34.02
CA ALA A 92 -10.95 -0.37 -33.19
C ALA A 92 -11.76 -0.02 -31.93
N VAL A 93 -11.49 -0.72 -30.83
CA VAL A 93 -12.03 -0.36 -29.51
C VAL A 93 -11.48 1.01 -29.11
N ASP A 94 -12.33 1.88 -28.57
CA ASP A 94 -11.90 3.21 -28.15
C ASP A 94 -10.79 3.14 -27.09
N GLN A 95 -9.71 3.86 -27.37
CA GLN A 95 -8.50 3.91 -26.55
C GLN A 95 -8.77 4.61 -25.22
N CYS A 96 -9.64 5.63 -25.19
CA CYS A 96 -9.99 6.34 -23.95
C CYS A 96 -10.80 5.44 -23.02
N ALA A 97 -11.79 4.73 -23.56
CA ALA A 97 -12.60 3.78 -22.82
C ALA A 97 -11.78 2.61 -22.24
N LEU A 98 -10.90 2.00 -23.03
CA LEU A 98 -10.01 0.93 -22.55
C LEU A 98 -9.02 1.43 -21.51
N TYR A 99 -8.42 2.60 -21.73
CA TYR A 99 -7.55 3.24 -20.75
C TYR A 99 -8.31 3.47 -19.43
N PHE A 100 -9.53 4.01 -19.50
CA PHE A 100 -10.36 4.29 -18.33
C PHE A 100 -10.62 3.03 -17.51
N VAL A 101 -11.00 1.93 -18.17
CA VAL A 101 -11.26 0.66 -17.49
C VAL A 101 -9.99 0.13 -16.83
N ASN A 102 -8.85 0.15 -17.52
CA ASN A 102 -7.57 -0.28 -16.96
C ASN A 102 -7.15 0.58 -15.77
N PHE A 103 -7.25 1.90 -15.89
CA PHE A 103 -6.96 2.85 -14.82
C PHE A 103 -7.91 2.65 -13.63
N THR A 104 -9.21 2.47 -13.89
CA THR A 104 -10.22 2.27 -12.86
C THR A 104 -9.96 0.98 -12.10
N LEU A 105 -9.66 -0.11 -12.81
CA LEU A 105 -9.33 -1.40 -12.23
C LEU A 105 -8.06 -1.30 -11.37
N ASP A 106 -7.02 -0.61 -11.84
CA ASP A 106 -5.78 -0.39 -11.09
C ASP A 106 -6.01 0.40 -9.78
N THR A 107 -6.79 1.48 -9.85
CA THR A 107 -7.00 2.36 -8.69
C THR A 107 -8.07 1.85 -7.72
N THR A 108 -9.00 1.00 -8.15
CA THR A 108 -10.03 0.41 -7.27
C THR A 108 -9.63 -0.98 -6.79
N PHE A 109 -9.60 -1.95 -7.69
CA PHE A 109 -9.26 -3.32 -7.38
C PHE A 109 -7.81 -3.46 -6.95
N GLY A 110 -6.90 -2.67 -7.52
CA GLY A 110 -5.51 -2.64 -7.05
C GLY A 110 -5.36 -2.12 -5.62
N VAL A 111 -6.13 -1.12 -5.18
CA VAL A 111 -6.11 -0.69 -3.76
C VAL A 111 -6.63 -1.80 -2.85
N PHE A 112 -7.70 -2.48 -3.24
CA PHE A 112 -8.22 -3.63 -2.50
C PHE A 112 -7.20 -4.77 -2.40
N LEU A 113 -6.58 -5.17 -3.51
CA LEU A 113 -5.55 -6.21 -3.51
C LEU A 113 -4.33 -5.82 -2.70
N ASN A 114 -3.87 -4.56 -2.79
CA ASN A 114 -2.76 -4.07 -1.96
C ASN A 114 -3.08 -4.20 -0.46
N TYR A 115 -4.31 -3.90 -0.04
CA TYR A 115 -4.73 -4.11 1.34
C TYR A 115 -4.67 -5.59 1.76
N VAL A 116 -5.20 -6.50 0.93
CA VAL A 116 -5.19 -7.94 1.20
C VAL A 116 -3.76 -8.49 1.24
N LEU A 117 -2.93 -8.13 0.27
CA LEU A 117 -1.53 -8.56 0.18
C LEU A 117 -0.70 -8.02 1.35
N LEU A 118 -0.90 -6.76 1.74
CA LEU A 118 -0.25 -6.21 2.93
C LEU A 118 -0.69 -6.96 4.20
N SER A 119 -1.98 -7.26 4.32
CA SER A 119 -2.51 -8.04 5.44
C SER A 119 -1.89 -9.44 5.51
N ALA A 120 -1.69 -10.08 4.34
CA ALA A 120 -1.00 -11.36 4.25
C ALA A 120 0.48 -11.23 4.68
N VAL A 121 1.19 -10.17 4.27
CA VAL A 121 2.56 -9.91 4.73
C VAL A 121 2.62 -9.75 6.25
N VAL A 122 1.68 -9.01 6.85
CA VAL A 122 1.61 -8.84 8.31
C VAL A 122 1.37 -10.18 8.99
N LEU A 123 0.46 -11.01 8.47
CA LEU A 123 0.20 -12.35 9.00
C LEU A 123 1.46 -13.24 8.92
N LEU A 124 2.18 -13.21 7.80
CA LEU A 124 3.45 -13.93 7.65
C LEU A 124 4.52 -13.39 8.62
N ALA A 125 4.62 -12.08 8.80
CA ALA A 125 5.54 -11.46 9.75
C ALA A 125 5.24 -11.86 11.19
N LEU A 126 3.96 -12.04 11.55
CA LEU A 126 3.56 -12.58 12.85
C LEU A 126 3.96 -14.05 12.99
N ARG A 127 3.74 -14.86 11.95
CA ARG A 127 4.05 -16.30 11.96
C ARG A 127 5.55 -16.59 12.03
N PHE A 128 6.37 -15.84 11.29
CA PHE A 128 7.82 -16.00 11.23
C PHE A 128 8.60 -15.10 12.21
N GLY A 129 7.89 -14.26 12.98
CA GLY A 129 8.50 -13.45 14.02
C GLY A 129 9.25 -12.20 13.53
N TRP A 130 8.99 -11.68 12.34
CA TRP A 130 9.67 -10.50 11.77
C TRP A 130 9.23 -9.19 12.42
N SER A 131 9.91 -8.77 13.50
CA SER A 131 9.56 -7.58 14.28
C SER A 131 9.43 -6.27 13.47
N SER A 132 10.14 -6.13 12.35
CA SER A 132 10.09 -4.92 11.51
C SER A 132 8.82 -4.78 10.65
N LEU A 133 8.07 -5.86 10.42
CA LEU A 133 6.90 -5.90 9.52
C LEU A 133 5.58 -6.20 10.23
N LYS A 134 5.61 -6.58 11.51
CA LYS A 134 4.40 -6.90 12.30
C LYS A 134 3.44 -5.72 12.41
N THR A 135 3.98 -4.50 12.47
CA THR A 135 3.19 -3.28 12.68
C THR A 135 3.53 -2.26 11.59
N PRO A 136 2.71 -2.16 10.53
CA PRO A 136 2.86 -1.13 9.50
C PRO A 136 2.91 0.27 10.11
N GLY A 137 3.86 1.10 9.67
CA GLY A 137 4.00 2.47 10.15
C GLY A 137 4.67 2.60 11.52
N ASP A 138 5.09 1.49 12.15
CA ASP A 138 5.95 1.53 13.33
C ASP A 138 7.43 1.48 12.93
N TYR A 139 8.15 2.55 13.21
CA TYR A 139 9.58 2.68 12.95
C TYR A 139 10.43 2.69 14.23
N GLY A 140 9.80 2.58 15.40
CA GLY A 140 10.43 2.73 16.71
C GLY A 140 10.65 4.17 17.19
N TYR A 141 11.11 4.26 18.44
CA TYR A 141 11.51 5.51 19.09
C TYR A 141 12.94 5.37 19.65
N PRO A 142 13.95 6.10 19.13
CA PRO A 142 13.91 6.99 17.96
C PRO A 142 13.65 6.24 16.64
N VAL A 143 13.26 6.96 15.58
CA VAL A 143 12.91 6.40 14.27
C VAL A 143 14.11 5.67 13.65
N ARG A 144 13.97 4.35 13.43
CA ARG A 144 15.02 3.51 12.84
C ARG A 144 14.83 3.41 11.33
N VAL A 145 15.70 4.08 10.57
CA VAL A 145 15.69 4.07 9.09
C VAL A 145 15.76 2.66 8.51
N ARG A 146 16.52 1.74 9.13
CA ARG A 146 16.58 0.34 8.71
C ARG A 146 15.20 -0.35 8.70
N THR A 147 14.38 -0.11 9.73
CA THR A 147 13.01 -0.65 9.81
C THR A 147 12.14 -0.06 8.72
N TRP A 148 12.25 1.26 8.48
CA TRP A 148 11.54 1.91 7.39
C TRP A 148 11.91 1.35 6.01
N VAL A 149 13.20 1.17 5.71
CA VAL A 149 13.65 0.59 4.43
C VAL A 149 13.07 -0.81 4.23
N LEU A 150 13.08 -1.67 5.26
CA LEU A 150 12.48 -3.00 5.18
C LEU A 150 10.97 -2.95 4.88
N GLN A 151 10.24 -2.01 5.50
CA GLN A 151 8.82 -1.81 5.20
C GLN A 151 8.60 -1.26 3.79
N VAL A 152 9.47 -0.36 3.29
CA VAL A 152 9.40 0.14 1.91
C VAL A 152 9.66 -1.00 0.93
N CYS A 153 10.69 -1.80 1.12
CA CYS A 153 10.99 -2.96 0.26
C CYS A 153 9.80 -3.93 0.22
N SER A 154 9.22 -4.23 1.38
CA SER A 154 8.02 -5.07 1.44
C SER A 154 6.81 -4.44 0.73
N TRP A 155 6.61 -3.14 0.91
CA TRP A 155 5.55 -2.41 0.21
C TRP A 155 5.72 -2.45 -1.31
N ILE A 156 6.96 -2.33 -1.81
CA ILE A 156 7.27 -2.43 -3.23
C ILE A 156 6.98 -3.84 -3.77
N ILE A 157 7.30 -4.89 -3.01
CA ILE A 157 6.94 -6.27 -3.38
C ILE A 157 5.42 -6.43 -3.45
N VAL A 158 4.68 -5.90 -2.47
CA VAL A 158 3.21 -5.92 -2.47
C VAL A 158 2.64 -5.23 -3.71
N ILE A 159 3.13 -4.01 -4.02
CA ILE A 159 2.71 -3.29 -5.23
C ILE A 159 3.04 -4.10 -6.48
N PHE A 160 4.26 -4.63 -6.60
CA PHE A 160 4.68 -5.40 -7.77
C PHE A 160 3.79 -6.63 -7.98
N THR A 161 3.53 -7.40 -6.93
CA THR A 161 2.62 -8.55 -6.98
C THR A 161 1.20 -8.11 -7.36
N CYS A 162 0.70 -7.03 -6.78
CA CYS A 162 -0.61 -6.47 -7.14
C CYS A 162 -0.65 -6.14 -8.64
N LYS A 163 0.33 -5.40 -9.16
CA LYS A 163 0.42 -5.02 -10.58
C LYS A 163 0.43 -6.22 -11.51
N PHE A 164 1.19 -7.26 -11.15
CA PHE A 164 1.24 -8.50 -11.93
C PHE A 164 -0.12 -9.22 -11.96
N LEU A 165 -0.83 -9.29 -10.82
CA LEU A 165 -2.17 -9.87 -10.75
C LEU A 165 -3.17 -9.06 -11.59
N ILE A 166 -3.15 -7.73 -11.48
CA ILE A 166 -3.98 -6.85 -12.28
C ILE A 166 -3.71 -7.04 -13.79
N ALA A 167 -2.44 -7.04 -14.20
CA ALA A 167 -2.07 -7.26 -15.59
C ALA A 167 -2.58 -8.63 -16.10
N SER A 168 -2.46 -9.67 -15.29
CA SER A 168 -2.96 -11.01 -15.63
C SER A 168 -4.49 -11.01 -15.83
N VAL A 169 -5.24 -10.29 -14.98
CA VAL A 169 -6.69 -10.12 -15.12
C VAL A 169 -7.02 -9.36 -16.41
N ILE A 170 -6.30 -8.29 -16.72
CA ILE A 170 -6.52 -7.51 -17.95
C ILE A 170 -6.32 -8.39 -19.19
N VAL A 171 -5.24 -9.18 -19.25
CA VAL A 171 -4.98 -10.09 -20.38
C VAL A 171 -6.06 -11.17 -20.49
N ALA A 172 -6.46 -11.77 -19.37
CA ALA A 172 -7.46 -12.83 -19.35
C ALA A 172 -8.87 -12.33 -19.74
N PHE A 173 -9.22 -11.10 -19.36
CA PHE A 173 -10.56 -10.52 -19.54
C PHE A 173 -10.59 -9.36 -20.54
N GLN A 174 -9.60 -9.21 -21.42
CA GLN A 174 -9.50 -8.10 -22.36
C GLN A 174 -10.77 -7.89 -23.21
N LYS A 175 -11.37 -8.98 -23.74
CA LYS A 175 -12.57 -8.92 -24.58
C LYS A 175 -13.80 -8.41 -23.81
N PRO A 176 -14.21 -9.03 -22.67
CA PRO A 176 -15.35 -8.53 -21.92
C PRO A 176 -15.12 -7.13 -21.33
N LEU A 177 -13.88 -6.81 -20.93
CA LEU A 177 -13.53 -5.45 -20.46
C LEU A 177 -13.70 -4.42 -21.58
N GLY A 178 -13.28 -4.74 -22.81
CA GLY A 178 -13.48 -3.87 -23.98
C GLY A 178 -14.95 -3.66 -24.31
N SER A 179 -15.77 -4.72 -24.32
CA SER A 179 -17.22 -4.58 -24.54
C SER A 179 -17.90 -3.75 -23.45
N PHE A 180 -17.48 -3.93 -22.19
CA PHE A 180 -17.96 -3.12 -21.08
C PHE A 180 -17.56 -1.64 -21.21
N ALA A 181 -16.33 -1.37 -21.65
CA ALA A 181 -15.83 -0.02 -21.90
C ALA A 181 -16.68 0.69 -22.96
N MET A 182 -16.92 0.06 -24.11
CA MET A 182 -17.77 0.61 -25.18
C MET A 182 -19.19 0.89 -24.69
N TRP A 183 -19.77 -0.03 -23.92
CA TRP A 183 -21.10 0.17 -23.37
C TRP A 183 -21.17 1.37 -22.40
N MET A 184 -20.14 1.56 -21.58
CA MET A 184 -20.05 2.65 -20.61
C MET A 184 -19.92 4.02 -21.29
N PHE A 185 -19.12 4.13 -22.35
CA PHE A 185 -18.83 5.39 -23.04
C PHE A 185 -19.78 5.71 -24.20
N LYS A 186 -20.65 4.76 -24.59
CA LYS A 186 -21.70 4.98 -25.60
C LYS A 186 -22.51 6.29 -25.44
N PRO A 187 -22.91 6.72 -24.23
CA PRO A 187 -23.63 7.99 -24.05
C PRO A 187 -22.77 9.23 -24.33
N LEU A 188 -21.44 9.12 -24.22
CA LEU A 188 -20.46 10.19 -24.39
C LEU A 188 -19.93 10.30 -25.83
N GLU A 189 -20.22 9.34 -26.71
CA GLU A 189 -19.82 9.34 -28.14
C GLU A 189 -20.16 10.64 -28.88
N LYS A 190 -21.20 11.36 -28.45
CA LYS A 190 -21.63 12.64 -29.05
C LYS A 190 -20.75 13.83 -28.66
N HIS A 191 -19.93 13.70 -27.61
CA HIS A 191 -19.15 14.77 -27.01
C HIS A 191 -17.72 14.31 -26.65
N PRO A 192 -16.84 14.06 -27.65
CA PRO A 192 -15.50 13.51 -27.44
C PRO A 192 -14.59 14.39 -26.56
N GLU A 193 -14.76 15.71 -26.62
CA GLU A 193 -13.99 16.65 -25.77
C GLU A 193 -14.31 16.47 -24.28
N VAL A 194 -15.58 16.20 -23.97
CA VAL A 194 -16.04 15.97 -22.58
C VAL A 194 -15.54 14.63 -22.08
N GLU A 195 -15.58 13.61 -22.94
CA GLU A 195 -15.03 12.28 -22.65
C GLU A 195 -13.54 12.34 -22.31
N LEU A 196 -12.75 12.99 -23.16
CA LEU A 196 -11.32 13.15 -22.94
C LEU A 196 -11.02 13.86 -21.62
N ALA A 197 -11.70 14.98 -21.35
CA ALA A 197 -11.52 15.73 -20.10
C ALA A 197 -11.93 14.91 -18.86
N LEU A 198 -13.02 14.14 -18.95
CA LEU A 198 -13.51 13.31 -17.86
C LEU A 198 -12.54 12.17 -17.55
N VAL A 199 -12.09 11.44 -18.57
CA VAL A 199 -11.27 10.23 -18.44
C VAL A 199 -9.81 10.55 -18.08
N MET A 200 -9.25 11.62 -18.64
CA MET A 200 -7.84 11.98 -18.43
C MET A 200 -7.61 12.89 -17.23
N ILE A 201 -8.62 13.67 -16.82
CA ILE A 201 -8.45 14.69 -15.78
C ILE A 201 -9.34 14.41 -14.57
N ALA A 202 -10.67 14.46 -14.75
CA ALA A 202 -11.60 14.45 -13.62
C ALA A 202 -11.54 13.13 -12.82
N CYS A 203 -11.65 12.00 -13.51
CA CYS A 203 -11.61 10.68 -12.88
C CYS A 203 -10.24 10.39 -12.26
N PRO A 204 -9.10 10.59 -12.95
CA PRO A 204 -7.79 10.39 -12.34
C PRO A 204 -7.54 11.25 -11.11
N CYS A 205 -7.99 12.51 -11.11
CA CYS A 205 -7.86 13.37 -9.94
C CYS A 205 -8.61 12.80 -8.73
N LEU A 206 -9.89 12.43 -8.91
CA LEU A 206 -10.72 11.91 -7.83
C LEU A 206 -10.21 10.54 -7.33
N MET A 207 -9.93 9.62 -8.24
CA MET A 207 -9.54 8.26 -7.91
C MET A 207 -8.16 8.18 -7.27
N ASN A 208 -7.18 8.95 -7.76
CA ASN A 208 -5.87 9.03 -7.10
C ASN A 208 -6.00 9.67 -5.71
N ALA A 209 -6.80 10.72 -5.55
CA ALA A 209 -7.04 11.31 -4.22
C ALA A 209 -7.62 10.30 -3.23
N MET A 210 -8.63 9.52 -3.65
CA MET A 210 -9.19 8.43 -2.85
C MET A 210 -8.16 7.34 -2.58
N GLN A 211 -7.36 6.95 -3.57
CA GLN A 211 -6.31 5.96 -3.45
C GLN A 211 -5.29 6.34 -2.37
N PHE A 212 -4.72 7.54 -2.42
CA PHE A 212 -3.77 8.00 -1.39
C PHE A 212 -4.43 8.10 -0.01
N TRP A 213 -5.68 8.55 0.06
CA TRP A 213 -6.41 8.59 1.32
C TRP A 213 -6.60 7.21 1.94
N ILE A 214 -7.00 6.22 1.15
CA ILE A 214 -7.24 4.85 1.60
C ILE A 214 -5.93 4.15 1.93
N GLN A 215 -4.91 4.26 1.08
CA GLN A 215 -3.58 3.69 1.33
C GLN A 215 -2.98 4.21 2.64
N ASP A 216 -3.02 5.52 2.86
CA ASP A 216 -2.55 6.08 4.11
C ASP A 216 -3.29 5.52 5.35
N ASN A 217 -4.53 5.02 5.22
CA ASN A 217 -5.23 4.41 6.37
C ASN A 217 -4.65 3.06 6.79
N PHE A 218 -4.19 2.23 5.86
CA PHE A 218 -3.70 0.89 6.18
C PHE A 218 -2.17 0.80 6.22
N LEU A 219 -1.44 1.78 5.67
CA LEU A 219 0.02 1.86 5.81
C LEU A 219 0.46 2.51 7.13
N LYS A 220 -0.41 3.27 7.79
CA LYS A 220 -0.12 3.89 9.09
C LYS A 220 -0.37 2.89 10.23
N LYS A 221 0.31 3.09 11.36
CA LYS A 221 0.03 2.37 12.61
C LYS A 221 -1.37 2.73 13.09
N ASP A 222 -2.23 1.74 13.35
CA ASP A 222 -3.52 2.01 13.99
C ASP A 222 -3.27 2.31 15.48
N VAL A 223 -3.45 3.58 15.85
CA VAL A 223 -3.30 4.05 17.23
C VAL A 223 -4.49 3.59 18.09
N ARG A 224 -5.61 3.16 17.49
CA ARG A 224 -6.82 2.72 18.23
C ARG A 224 -6.62 1.42 18.96
N ASP A 225 -5.85 0.48 18.42
CA ASP A 225 -5.55 -0.76 19.12
C ASP A 225 -4.74 -0.49 20.39
N GLU A 226 -3.76 0.42 20.34
CA GLU A 226 -2.95 0.77 21.51
C GLU A 226 -3.72 1.61 22.52
N SER A 227 -4.59 2.53 22.08
CA SER A 227 -5.39 3.35 23.01
C SER A 227 -6.55 2.58 23.64
N PHE A 228 -7.12 1.58 22.97
CA PHE A 228 -8.06 0.64 23.59
C PHE A 228 -7.35 -0.28 24.58
N VAL A 229 -6.18 -0.84 24.23
CA VAL A 229 -5.38 -1.67 25.14
C VAL A 229 -4.88 -0.86 26.34
N VAL A 230 -4.44 0.38 26.16
CA VAL A 230 -4.03 1.27 27.26
C VAL A 230 -5.23 1.70 28.10
N ALA A 231 -6.39 2.01 27.50
CA ALA A 231 -7.61 2.31 28.24
C ALA A 231 -8.10 1.07 29.02
N GLN A 232 -7.98 -0.13 28.46
CA GLN A 232 -8.34 -1.39 29.11
C GLN A 232 -7.33 -1.77 30.21
N ALA A 233 -6.04 -1.51 30.01
CA ALA A 233 -5.00 -1.68 31.03
C ALA A 233 -5.16 -0.68 32.19
N THR A 234 -5.62 0.54 31.90
CA THR A 234 -5.93 1.56 32.91
C THR A 234 -7.22 1.24 33.68
N GLN A 235 -8.12 0.43 33.11
CA GLN A 235 -9.37 -0.01 33.72
C GLN A 235 -9.27 -1.36 34.46
N SER A 236 -8.11 -2.05 34.43
CA SER A 236 -7.90 -3.23 35.26
C SER A 236 -7.90 -2.81 36.74
N PRO A 237 -8.72 -3.42 37.62
CA PRO A 237 -8.73 -3.07 39.02
C PRO A 237 -7.35 -3.40 39.61
N THR A 238 -6.70 -2.41 40.20
CA THR A 238 -5.59 -2.64 41.12
C THR A 238 -6.15 -3.52 42.25
N GLY A 239 -5.87 -4.81 42.16
CA GLY A 239 -6.25 -5.79 43.16
C GLY A 239 -5.61 -5.43 44.50
N SER A 240 -6.47 -5.17 45.47
CA SER A 240 -6.22 -5.16 46.92
C SER A 240 -5.10 -4.26 47.42
N LEU A 241 -5.52 -3.14 48.01
CA LEU A 241 -4.88 -2.59 49.21
C LEU A 241 -4.57 -3.74 50.18
N ASN A 242 -3.29 -3.98 50.43
CA ASN A 242 -2.85 -4.48 51.73
C ASN A 242 -1.98 -3.38 52.34
N GLY A 243 -2.33 -3.04 53.57
CA GLY A 243 -1.67 -2.01 54.35
C GLY A 243 -0.18 -2.31 54.46
N ASP A 244 0.62 -1.38 53.98
CA ASP A 244 1.72 -0.76 54.71
C ASP A 244 2.13 0.49 53.91
N GLY A 245 1.89 1.66 54.50
CA GLY A 245 2.17 2.93 53.87
C GLY A 245 3.67 3.13 53.68
N LYS A 246 4.17 2.79 52.50
CA LYS A 246 5.44 3.34 52.00
C LYS A 246 5.47 3.39 50.48
N LEU A 247 5.47 4.62 49.96
CA LEU A 247 5.62 4.93 48.54
C LEU A 247 7.02 4.52 48.06
N PRO A 248 7.19 3.79 46.94
CA PRO A 248 8.48 3.69 46.28
C PRO A 248 8.79 5.04 45.63
N SER A 249 9.76 5.75 46.19
CA SER A 249 10.37 6.95 45.60
C SER A 249 10.86 6.63 44.18
N LEU A 250 10.31 7.32 43.20
CA LEU A 250 10.79 7.33 41.82
C LEU A 250 12.17 8.00 41.79
N GLY A 251 13.22 7.19 41.87
CA GLY A 251 14.60 7.64 41.71
C GLY A 251 14.84 8.11 40.28
N THR A 252 15.16 9.39 40.12
CA THR A 252 15.82 9.97 38.96
C THR A 252 17.14 9.23 38.67
N PRO A 253 17.45 8.86 37.41
CA PRO A 253 18.82 8.54 37.03
C PRO A 253 19.57 9.85 36.78
N THR A 254 20.50 10.18 37.67
CA THR A 254 21.59 11.13 37.42
C THR A 254 22.70 10.46 36.61
N ASP A 255 23.42 11.29 35.88
CA ASP A 255 24.48 11.00 34.92
C ASP A 255 25.73 10.29 35.51
N ASP A 256 26.55 9.80 34.57
CA ASP A 256 27.98 9.45 34.63
C ASP A 256 28.40 8.10 35.26
N GLU A 257 28.91 7.18 34.42
CA GLU A 257 30.36 6.89 34.28
C GLU A 257 30.65 5.70 33.33
N CYS A 258 31.66 5.90 32.46
CA CYS A 258 32.30 4.90 31.61
C CYS A 258 33.01 3.80 32.41
N SER A 259 32.99 2.55 31.95
CA SER A 259 34.14 1.60 31.96
C SER A 259 33.79 0.25 31.29
N GLU A 260 34.52 -0.11 30.23
CA GLU A 260 34.93 -1.50 29.93
C GLU A 260 36.34 -1.71 30.54
N PRO A 261 36.96 -2.92 30.65
CA PRO A 261 36.71 -4.21 29.97
C PRO A 261 36.87 -5.48 30.85
N GLY A 262 36.67 -6.69 30.30
CA GLY A 262 37.32 -7.91 30.85
C GLY A 262 36.65 -9.27 30.61
N GLU A 263 37.24 -10.03 29.68
CA GLU A 263 37.31 -11.49 29.49
C GLU A 263 36.98 -12.43 30.68
N GLY A 264 36.25 -13.54 30.40
CA GLY A 264 36.24 -14.72 31.28
C GLY A 264 35.06 -15.69 31.10
N ASP A 265 35.20 -16.68 30.21
CA ASP A 265 34.49 -17.97 30.27
C ASP A 265 35.02 -18.79 31.47
N PRO A 266 34.25 -19.70 32.14
CA PRO A 266 33.98 -21.01 31.53
C PRO A 266 32.71 -21.81 31.96
N LYS A 267 32.33 -22.73 31.05
CA LYS A 267 31.84 -24.12 31.23
C LYS A 267 30.54 -24.42 32.02
N LEU A 268 29.52 -24.74 31.23
CA LEU A 268 28.76 -26.01 31.16
C LEU A 268 29.02 -27.06 32.27
N THR A 269 27.97 -27.41 33.02
CA THR A 269 27.82 -28.76 33.61
C THR A 269 26.36 -29.20 33.55
N VAL A 270 26.13 -30.29 32.80
CA VAL A 270 24.90 -31.07 32.75
C VAL A 270 24.99 -32.14 33.84
N ALA A 271 23.95 -32.26 34.68
CA ALA A 271 23.69 -33.49 35.43
C ALA A 271 22.17 -33.70 35.56
N THR A 272 21.75 -34.90 35.19
CA THR A 272 20.38 -35.32 34.95
C THR A 272 19.89 -36.24 36.07
N ASN A 273 18.56 -36.20 36.31
CA ASN A 273 17.67 -37.25 36.86
C ASN A 273 17.68 -37.56 38.37
N ALA A 274 16.51 -37.45 39.05
CA ALA A 274 15.48 -38.50 39.08
C ALA A 274 14.25 -38.17 39.99
N ASN A 275 13.05 -38.24 39.39
CA ASN A 275 11.75 -38.80 39.84
C ASN A 275 11.19 -38.60 41.27
N THR A 276 9.98 -38.01 41.39
CA THR A 276 8.66 -38.71 41.49
C THR A 276 7.63 -37.83 42.23
N GLN A 277 6.53 -37.43 41.58
CA GLN A 277 5.15 -37.74 42.01
C GLN A 277 4.10 -37.17 41.04
N GLU A 278 3.16 -38.05 40.69
CA GLU A 278 1.98 -37.85 39.83
C GLU A 278 0.92 -36.92 40.43
N SER A 279 0.16 -36.26 39.54
CA SER A 279 -1.30 -36.14 39.64
C SER A 279 -1.83 -35.62 38.31
N GLY A 280 -2.59 -36.46 37.59
CA GLY A 280 -3.08 -36.16 36.24
C GLY A 280 -4.41 -35.40 36.19
N GLN A 281 -4.69 -34.83 35.02
CA GLN A 281 -6.04 -34.83 34.45
C GLN A 281 -5.98 -34.55 32.94
N LYS A 282 -6.39 -35.55 32.16
CA LYS A 282 -6.53 -35.52 30.70
C LYS A 282 -8.02 -35.38 30.39
N LYS A 283 -8.43 -34.34 29.65
CA LYS A 283 -9.69 -34.37 28.89
C LYS A 283 -9.48 -33.78 27.50
N GLN A 284 -9.72 -34.67 26.55
CA GLN A 284 -9.62 -34.56 25.10
C GLN A 284 -10.98 -34.06 24.59
N PHE A 285 -11.00 -33.13 23.64
CA PHE A 285 -12.23 -32.68 22.97
C PHE A 285 -12.07 -32.97 21.48
N GLU A 286 -12.76 -34.01 21.02
CA GLU A 286 -13.02 -34.28 19.60
C GLU A 286 -14.11 -33.34 19.09
N LEU A 287 -13.94 -32.88 17.85
CA LEU A 287 -14.92 -32.13 17.07
C LEU A 287 -15.64 -33.13 16.15
N ASP A 288 -16.92 -33.37 16.42
CA ASP A 288 -17.78 -34.18 15.57
C ASP A 288 -18.51 -33.28 14.56
N LEU A 289 -18.38 -33.60 13.28
CA LEU A 289 -18.93 -32.87 12.14
C LEU A 289 -19.87 -33.82 11.39
N SER A 290 -21.16 -33.84 11.73
CA SER A 290 -22.20 -34.25 10.79
C SER A 290 -23.62 -33.85 11.26
N SER A 291 -24.42 -33.47 10.27
CA SER A 291 -25.90 -33.42 10.22
C SER A 291 -26.61 -32.06 10.43
N VAL A 292 -27.24 -31.66 9.31
CA VAL A 292 -28.34 -30.70 9.05
C VAL A 292 -27.93 -29.26 8.71
#